data_AF-A0A2N6FEZ4-F1
#
_entry.id   AF-A0A2N6FEZ4-F1
#
_cell.length_a   1.000
_cell.length_b   1.000
_cell.length_c   1.000
_cell.angle_alpha   90.00
_cell.angle_beta   90.00
_cell.angle_gamma   90.00
#
_symmetry.space_group_name_H-M   'P 1'
#
loop_
_entity.id
_entity.type
_entity.pdbx_description
1 polymer ?
#
loop_
_entity_poly.entity_id
_entity_poly.type
_entity_poly.pdbx_seq_one_letter_code
_entity_poly.pdbx_strand_id
1 'polypeptide(L)'
;MKDFNKRNILNRLFEGIVAIALVLVSFFVLIMVFNAIFPEGSGLTFIFRTPTERAGLDRAEPAELLVARGDHADSLSGDNDWAATLELVRNSVKSKKANAIAWRNAQQGMQLSNLDAVQTLDQSSAVIKFDDNNVIDLGSNSLIVIRRMEKDLLFKEKRSFMVVVDGQLRGRLGGDDAGNVYLEVTTPNAVARLQSNPEDREGIEFKIDVNEDTASAVTIYSGSGEVEARGETVTVGKNQVTRIEGDLAPTEPVTLPDPVRLKSPVEEASFPYRSLPPRVRLTWQRQTEVSGYHLLLARNADFTEILIDQSLRQPEFVHGNLRAGEYFWKVSSINNAGEGSFSAVRRFYLHQDQTPPKLEVQFPAETVSLKTSEITGVTEPDATIFISGTEITPGSDGRFRHQLALNRGINIVVVEAVDPAGNISYQSQLVHGKY
;
A
#
# COMPACT_ATOMS: atom_id res chain seq x y z
N MET A 1 -21.28 -79.91 -21.91
CA MET A 1 -20.06 -79.44 -21.20
C MET A 1 -19.36 -78.26 -21.92
N LYS A 2 -20.10 -77.35 -22.59
CA LYS A 2 -19.53 -76.21 -23.35
C LYS A 2 -19.98 -74.82 -22.83
N ASP A 3 -21.02 -74.75 -21.99
CA ASP A 3 -21.54 -73.47 -21.48
C ASP A 3 -20.90 -72.97 -20.17
N PHE A 4 -20.18 -73.82 -19.44
CA PHE A 4 -19.57 -73.44 -18.17
C PHE A 4 -18.32 -72.55 -18.36
N ASN A 5 -17.66 -72.60 -19.52
CA ASN A 5 -16.40 -71.89 -19.75
C ASN A 5 -16.59 -70.44 -20.27
N LYS A 6 -17.75 -70.12 -20.88
CA LYS A 6 -18.05 -68.75 -21.35
C LYS A 6 -18.40 -67.80 -20.20
N ARG A 7 -19.10 -68.30 -19.16
CA ARG A 7 -19.50 -67.49 -17.99
C ARG A 7 -18.30 -67.01 -17.15
N ASN A 8 -17.27 -67.85 -17.01
CA ASN A 8 -16.05 -67.49 -16.28
C ASN A 8 -15.19 -66.44 -17.00
N ILE A 9 -15.15 -66.49 -18.34
CA ILE A 9 -14.42 -65.50 -19.14
C ILE A 9 -15.15 -64.16 -19.12
N LEU A 10 -16.48 -64.17 -19.21
CA LEU A 10 -17.31 -62.96 -19.15
C LEU A 10 -17.23 -62.27 -17.78
N ASN A 11 -17.21 -63.03 -16.68
CA ASN A 11 -17.07 -62.48 -15.34
C ASN A 11 -15.67 -61.88 -15.10
N ARG A 12 -14.60 -62.50 -15.60
CA ARG A 12 -13.24 -61.92 -15.50
C ARG A 12 -13.05 -60.67 -16.36
N LEU A 13 -13.68 -60.61 -17.53
CA LEU A 13 -13.73 -59.39 -18.34
C LEU A 13 -14.50 -58.27 -17.64
N PHE A 14 -15.63 -58.61 -17.01
CA PHE A 14 -16.42 -57.66 -16.24
C PHE A 14 -15.65 -57.14 -15.01
N GLU A 15 -14.98 -58.01 -14.24
CA GLU A 15 -14.10 -57.61 -13.13
C GLU A 15 -12.96 -56.70 -13.60
N GLY A 16 -12.34 -56.99 -14.75
CA GLY A 16 -11.30 -56.15 -15.32
C GLY A 16 -11.80 -54.74 -15.69
N ILE A 17 -12.99 -54.66 -16.28
CA ILE A 17 -13.63 -53.37 -16.62
C ILE A 17 -13.97 -52.58 -15.35
N VAL A 18 -14.51 -53.24 -14.32
CA VAL A 18 -14.84 -52.61 -13.05
C VAL A 18 -13.58 -52.10 -12.35
N ALA A 19 -12.49 -52.88 -12.34
CA ALA A 19 -11.23 -52.46 -11.75
C ALA A 19 -10.63 -51.23 -12.47
N ILE A 20 -10.65 -51.19 -13.80
CA ILE A 20 -10.19 -50.05 -14.59
C ILE A 20 -11.06 -48.81 -14.31
N ALA A 21 -12.38 -48.97 -14.28
CA ALA A 21 -13.29 -47.88 -13.97
C ALA A 21 -13.03 -47.31 -12.57
N LEU A 22 -12.76 -48.16 -11.58
CA LEU A 22 -12.49 -47.75 -10.20
C LEU A 22 -11.14 -47.02 -10.07
N VAL A 23 -10.11 -47.45 -10.82
CA VAL A 23 -8.84 -46.73 -10.92
C VAL A 23 -9.02 -45.36 -11.57
N LEU A 24 -9.80 -45.27 -12.66
CA LEU A 24 -10.07 -43.99 -13.33
C LEU A 24 -10.86 -43.03 -12.46
N VAL A 25 -11.87 -43.52 -11.73
CA VAL A 25 -12.64 -42.72 -10.77
C VAL A 25 -11.74 -42.26 -9.62
N SER A 26 -10.91 -43.16 -9.07
CA SER A 26 -9.94 -42.79 -8.04
C SER A 26 -8.95 -41.73 -8.52
N PHE A 27 -8.49 -41.83 -9.77
CA PHE A 27 -7.56 -40.86 -10.35
C PHE A 27 -8.25 -39.52 -10.61
N PHE A 28 -9.50 -39.53 -11.07
CA PHE A 28 -10.31 -38.33 -11.27
C PHE A 28 -10.61 -37.62 -9.95
N VAL A 29 -10.98 -38.37 -8.91
CA VAL A 29 -11.19 -37.82 -7.56
C VAL A 29 -9.88 -37.24 -7.01
N LEU A 30 -8.75 -37.93 -7.23
CA LEU A 30 -7.44 -37.44 -6.81
C LEU A 30 -7.06 -36.15 -7.54
N ILE A 31 -7.30 -36.05 -8.86
CA ILE A 31 -7.11 -34.81 -9.63
C ILE A 31 -8.01 -33.69 -9.11
N MET A 32 -9.29 -33.98 -8.84
CA MET A 32 -10.23 -32.99 -8.32
C MET A 32 -9.82 -32.48 -6.93
N VAL A 33 -9.31 -33.36 -6.07
CA VAL A 33 -8.75 -32.99 -4.75
C VAL A 33 -7.45 -32.19 -4.92
N PHE A 34 -6.57 -32.58 -5.85
CA PHE A 34 -5.36 -31.83 -6.15
C PHE A 34 -5.67 -30.43 -6.68
N ASN A 35 -6.62 -30.28 -7.60
CA ASN A 35 -7.03 -28.97 -8.13
C ASN A 35 -7.73 -28.11 -7.07
N ALA A 36 -8.39 -28.72 -6.07
CA ALA A 36 -8.99 -28.00 -4.95
C ALA A 36 -7.97 -27.54 -3.89
N ILE A 37 -6.87 -28.30 -3.70
CA ILE A 37 -5.82 -28.00 -2.73
C ILE A 37 -4.68 -27.16 -3.36
N PHE A 38 -4.48 -27.32 -4.66
CA PHE A 38 -3.49 -26.66 -5.50
C PHE A 38 -4.19 -26.17 -6.77
N PRO A 39 -4.87 -25.01 -6.75
CA PRO A 39 -5.40 -24.41 -7.97
C PRO A 39 -4.26 -24.22 -8.97
N GLU A 40 -4.55 -24.48 -10.25
CA GLU A 40 -3.58 -24.51 -11.35
C GLU A 40 -2.83 -23.16 -11.49
N GLY A 41 -1.73 -23.03 -10.76
CA GLY A 41 -0.65 -22.12 -11.08
C GLY A 41 0.31 -22.81 -12.05
N SER A 42 0.84 -22.05 -13.00
CA SER A 42 1.79 -22.58 -13.98
C SER A 42 2.99 -23.24 -13.27
N GLY A 43 3.15 -24.54 -13.51
CA GLY A 43 4.16 -25.35 -12.83
C GLY A 43 5.59 -24.82 -13.05
N LEU A 44 6.41 -24.85 -12.00
CA LEU A 44 7.83 -24.45 -12.01
C LEU A 44 8.65 -25.01 -13.18
N THR A 45 8.26 -26.13 -13.77
CA THR A 45 8.89 -26.74 -14.95
C THR A 45 8.80 -25.91 -16.23
N PHE A 46 7.87 -24.95 -16.31
CA PHE A 46 7.79 -24.00 -17.42
C PHE A 46 8.84 -22.86 -17.27
N ILE A 47 9.18 -22.52 -16.02
CA ILE A 47 10.12 -21.43 -15.67
C ILE A 47 11.58 -21.82 -15.91
N PHE A 48 11.94 -23.10 -15.77
CA PHE A 48 13.34 -23.56 -15.91
C PHE A 48 13.73 -24.02 -17.33
N ARG A 49 12.89 -23.78 -18.35
CA ARG A 49 13.13 -24.23 -19.74
C ARG A 49 13.53 -23.14 -20.74
N THR A 50 13.91 -21.94 -20.30
CA THR A 50 14.51 -20.95 -21.20
C THR A 50 16.01 -21.24 -21.36
N PRO A 51 16.50 -21.69 -22.54
CA PRO A 51 17.93 -21.82 -22.77
C PRO A 51 18.49 -20.42 -22.99
N THR A 52 19.18 -19.90 -21.98
CA THR A 52 20.04 -18.73 -22.12
C THR A 52 21.31 -19.18 -22.85
N GLU A 53 21.26 -19.29 -24.19
CA GLU A 53 22.47 -19.33 -25.02
C GLU A 53 22.10 -19.14 -26.51
N ARG A 54 22.24 -17.90 -27.00
CA ARG A 54 22.76 -17.56 -28.35
C ARG A 54 22.66 -16.05 -28.59
N ALA A 55 23.75 -15.34 -28.31
CA ALA A 55 24.19 -14.17 -29.07
C ALA A 55 25.70 -14.04 -28.82
N GLY A 56 26.47 -13.96 -29.90
CA GLY A 56 27.87 -14.39 -29.92
C GLY A 56 28.88 -13.41 -29.34
N LEU A 57 29.99 -13.97 -28.89
CA LEU A 57 31.29 -13.33 -28.95
C LEU A 57 32.32 -14.33 -29.49
N ASP A 58 33.14 -13.83 -30.39
CA ASP A 58 34.08 -14.55 -31.23
C ASP A 58 35.17 -15.33 -30.49
N ARG A 59 35.57 -16.43 -31.13
CA ARG A 59 36.83 -17.20 -31.04
C ARG A 59 37.89 -16.76 -30.00
N ALA A 60 38.21 -17.68 -29.09
CA ALA A 60 39.59 -18.07 -28.72
C ALA A 60 39.61 -19.51 -28.16
N GLU A 61 40.69 -20.24 -28.45
CA GLU A 61 40.91 -21.67 -28.19
C GLU A 61 40.96 -22.09 -26.70
N PRO A 62 40.78 -23.40 -26.38
CA PRO A 62 40.62 -23.85 -25.00
C PRO A 62 41.97 -24.00 -24.29
N ALA A 63 42.17 -23.22 -23.21
CA ALA A 63 43.22 -23.50 -22.25
C ALA A 63 42.69 -24.53 -21.23
N GLU A 64 43.33 -25.70 -21.20
CA GLU A 64 43.11 -26.77 -20.22
C GLU A 64 43.25 -26.22 -18.79
N LEU A 65 42.19 -26.34 -17.99
CA LEU A 65 42.24 -26.01 -16.57
C LEU A 65 42.77 -27.21 -15.79
N LEU A 66 44.05 -27.13 -15.43
CA LEU A 66 44.73 -27.99 -14.47
C LEU A 66 43.98 -28.00 -13.13
N VAL A 67 43.48 -29.18 -12.74
CA VAL A 67 42.95 -29.45 -11.41
C VAL A 67 44.11 -29.51 -10.43
N ALA A 68 44.30 -28.45 -9.64
CA ALA A 68 45.12 -28.47 -8.44
C ALA A 68 44.22 -28.77 -7.24
N ARG A 69 44.26 -30.02 -6.77
CA ARG A 69 43.86 -30.41 -5.41
C ARG A 69 44.75 -29.65 -4.43
N GLY A 70 44.16 -28.79 -3.60
CA GLY A 70 44.82 -28.11 -2.50
C GLY A 70 43.93 -28.16 -1.28
N ASP A 71 44.25 -29.08 -0.38
CA ASP A 71 43.70 -29.20 0.97
C ASP A 71 44.03 -27.93 1.78
N HIS A 72 43.09 -26.99 1.87
CA HIS A 72 42.97 -26.01 2.96
C HIS A 72 41.52 -25.58 3.07
N ALA A 73 40.67 -26.53 3.45
CA ALA A 73 39.36 -26.25 4.00
C ALA A 73 39.53 -25.83 5.46
N ASP A 74 39.85 -24.56 5.70
CA ASP A 74 39.67 -23.97 7.01
C ASP A 74 39.22 -22.50 6.89
N SER A 75 37.97 -22.29 7.30
CA SER A 75 37.39 -21.05 7.83
C SER A 75 37.38 -19.79 6.95
N LEU A 76 36.32 -19.67 6.13
CA LEU A 76 35.68 -18.39 5.85
C LEU A 76 34.19 -18.47 6.16
N SER A 77 33.88 -18.78 7.43
CA SER A 77 32.57 -18.60 8.03
C SER A 77 32.36 -17.11 8.36
N GLY A 78 31.90 -16.36 7.36
CA GLY A 78 31.23 -15.07 7.52
C GLY A 78 29.77 -15.25 7.10
N ASP A 79 29.00 -15.84 8.01
CA ASP A 79 27.72 -16.50 7.79
C ASP A 79 26.54 -15.51 7.79
N ASN A 80 25.93 -15.32 6.62
CA ASN A 80 24.48 -15.11 6.51
C ASN A 80 24.05 -15.47 5.09
N ASP A 81 23.65 -16.73 4.92
CA ASP A 81 23.16 -17.36 3.68
C ASP A 81 21.72 -16.92 3.30
N TRP A 82 21.20 -15.85 3.90
CA TRP A 82 19.85 -15.32 3.63
C TRP A 82 19.93 -14.00 2.86
N ALA A 83 18.98 -13.83 1.93
CA ALA A 83 18.91 -12.74 0.97
C ALA A 83 17.83 -11.70 1.34
N ALA A 84 16.81 -12.09 2.09
CA ALA A 84 15.72 -11.21 2.49
C ALA A 84 15.03 -11.69 3.77
N THR A 85 14.20 -10.83 4.36
CA THR A 85 13.33 -11.15 5.49
C THR A 85 11.86 -10.90 5.12
N LEU A 86 10.99 -11.82 5.50
CA LEU A 86 9.54 -11.66 5.37
C LEU A 86 9.02 -10.77 6.49
N GLU A 87 8.90 -9.47 6.23
CA GLU A 87 8.60 -8.44 7.22
C GLU A 87 7.14 -8.43 7.66
N LEU A 88 6.21 -8.73 6.75
CA LEU A 88 4.78 -8.77 7.04
C LEU A 88 4.13 -9.95 6.34
N VAL A 89 3.18 -10.59 7.01
CA VAL A 89 2.36 -11.68 6.48
C VAL A 89 0.91 -11.40 6.83
N ARG A 90 0.03 -11.38 5.84
CA ARG A 90 -1.42 -11.23 6.02
C ARG A 90 -2.17 -12.42 5.45
N ASN A 91 -3.11 -12.92 6.24
CA ASN A 91 -3.98 -14.04 5.88
C ASN A 91 -3.18 -15.29 5.50
N SER A 92 -3.36 -15.85 4.30
CA SER A 92 -2.77 -17.12 3.91
C SER A 92 -1.57 -16.94 2.99
N VAL A 93 -0.38 -16.93 3.58
CA VAL A 93 0.90 -16.90 2.85
C VAL A 93 1.65 -18.21 3.08
N LYS A 94 2.18 -18.76 1.99
CA LYS A 94 3.00 -19.98 1.98
C LYS A 94 4.44 -19.63 1.66
N SER A 95 5.37 -20.45 2.16
CA SER A 95 6.78 -20.40 1.81
C SER A 95 7.26 -21.80 1.43
N LYS A 96 8.28 -21.87 0.59
CA LYS A 96 8.98 -23.11 0.23
C LYS A 96 10.47 -22.85 0.17
N LYS A 97 11.25 -23.65 0.89
CA LYS A 97 12.72 -23.62 0.81
C LYS A 97 13.19 -24.20 -0.52
N ALA A 98 14.34 -23.74 -1.03
CA ALA A 98 14.90 -24.18 -2.31
C ALA A 98 14.96 -25.72 -2.50
N ASN A 99 15.35 -26.45 -1.44
CA ASN A 99 15.48 -27.91 -1.43
C ASN A 99 14.23 -28.64 -0.89
N ALA A 100 13.17 -27.91 -0.56
CA ALA A 100 11.95 -28.49 -0.02
C ALA A 100 10.97 -28.87 -1.12
N ILE A 101 10.33 -30.02 -0.95
CA ILE A 101 9.31 -30.53 -1.88
C ILE A 101 7.95 -29.91 -1.58
N ALA A 102 7.66 -29.61 -0.31
CA ALA A 102 6.36 -29.16 0.15
C ALA A 102 6.34 -27.69 0.60
N TRP A 103 5.22 -27.04 0.33
CA TRP A 103 4.89 -25.71 0.86
C TRP A 103 4.56 -25.78 2.35
N ARG A 104 4.91 -24.73 3.09
CA ARG A 104 4.56 -24.55 4.50
C ARG A 104 3.96 -23.16 4.72
N ASN A 105 3.27 -22.95 5.84
CA ASN A 105 2.83 -21.60 6.22
C ASN A 105 4.05 -20.70 6.40
N ALA A 106 4.00 -19.51 5.82
CA ALA A 106 5.00 -18.49 6.03
C ALA A 106 4.77 -17.82 7.40
N GLN A 107 5.85 -17.29 7.98
CA GLN A 107 5.81 -16.61 9.28
C GLN A 107 6.54 -15.28 9.17
N GLN A 108 6.01 -14.27 9.84
CA GLN A 108 6.66 -12.98 9.95
C GLN A 108 8.05 -13.11 10.60
N GLY A 109 9.03 -12.39 10.08
CA GLY A 109 10.45 -12.48 10.47
C GLY A 109 11.21 -13.64 9.84
N MET A 110 10.58 -14.47 9.00
CA MET A 110 11.28 -15.58 8.34
C MET A 110 12.36 -15.07 7.39
N GLN A 111 13.56 -15.61 7.52
CA GLN A 111 14.66 -15.39 6.59
C GLN A 111 14.49 -16.24 5.32
N LEU A 112 14.64 -15.58 4.18
CA LEU A 112 14.53 -16.15 2.84
C LEU A 112 15.92 -16.21 2.22
N SER A 113 16.33 -17.40 1.80
CA SER A 113 17.61 -17.70 1.18
C SER A 113 17.48 -17.78 -0.33
N ASN A 114 18.60 -17.98 -1.02
CA ASN A 114 18.61 -18.17 -2.47
C ASN A 114 17.69 -19.34 -2.89
N LEU A 115 16.90 -19.10 -3.93
CA LEU A 115 15.88 -19.98 -4.51
C LEU A 115 14.69 -20.33 -3.58
N ASP A 116 14.53 -19.62 -2.47
CA ASP A 116 13.29 -19.72 -1.69
C ASP A 116 12.12 -19.07 -2.43
N ALA A 117 10.93 -19.62 -2.21
CA ALA A 117 9.69 -19.11 -2.80
C ALA A 117 8.70 -18.68 -1.72
N VAL A 118 7.96 -17.62 -2.01
CA VAL A 118 6.83 -17.14 -1.19
C VAL A 118 5.60 -17.02 -2.10
N GLN A 119 4.46 -17.47 -1.60
CA GLN A 119 3.19 -17.40 -2.33
C GLN A 119 2.11 -16.80 -1.45
N THR A 120 1.42 -15.79 -1.93
CA THR A 120 0.20 -15.23 -1.33
C THR A 120 -1.02 -15.85 -2.04
N LEU A 121 -2.03 -16.27 -1.27
CA LEU A 121 -3.29 -16.74 -1.83
C LEU A 121 -4.29 -15.58 -2.00
N ASP A 122 -5.56 -15.90 -2.23
CA ASP A 122 -6.62 -14.91 -2.28
C ASP A 122 -6.70 -14.10 -0.97
N GLN A 123 -7.03 -12.82 -1.11
CA GLN A 123 -7.09 -11.82 -0.04
C GLN A 123 -5.85 -11.81 0.86
N SER A 124 -4.67 -12.23 0.37
CA SER A 124 -3.46 -12.37 1.18
C SER A 124 -2.38 -11.43 0.66
N SER A 125 -1.48 -10.99 1.54
CA SER A 125 -0.35 -10.14 1.15
C SER A 125 0.88 -10.38 2.00
N ALA A 126 2.04 -10.04 1.45
CA ALA A 126 3.31 -10.25 2.09
C ALA A 126 4.31 -9.15 1.75
N VAL A 127 5.04 -8.65 2.74
CA VAL A 127 6.13 -7.69 2.52
C VAL A 127 7.45 -8.41 2.72
N ILE A 128 8.32 -8.34 1.70
CA ILE A 128 9.66 -8.91 1.69
C ILE A 128 10.67 -7.77 1.65
N LYS A 129 11.52 -7.73 2.67
CA LYS A 129 12.56 -6.71 2.85
C LYS A 129 13.94 -7.32 2.56
N PHE A 130 14.63 -6.82 1.55
CA PHE A 130 16.00 -7.23 1.24
C PHE A 130 17.00 -6.41 2.07
N ASP A 131 16.75 -5.10 2.16
CA ASP A 131 17.43 -4.16 3.06
C ASP A 131 16.51 -2.94 3.28
N ASP A 132 17.01 -1.87 3.89
CA ASP A 132 16.20 -0.67 4.20
C ASP A 132 15.71 0.09 2.95
N ASN A 133 16.40 -0.08 1.82
CA ASN A 133 16.10 0.63 0.58
C ASN A 133 15.40 -0.23 -0.47
N ASN A 134 15.41 -1.55 -0.28
CA ASN A 134 14.90 -2.52 -1.24
C ASN A 134 13.80 -3.39 -0.61
N VAL A 135 12.55 -3.09 -0.98
CA VAL A 135 11.34 -3.71 -0.42
C VAL A 135 10.40 -4.14 -1.55
N ILE A 136 9.81 -5.32 -1.42
CA ILE A 136 8.80 -5.87 -2.33
C ILE A 136 7.53 -6.18 -1.54
N ASP A 137 6.39 -5.69 -2.02
CA ASP A 137 5.06 -6.00 -1.51
C ASP A 137 4.32 -6.91 -2.53
N LEU A 138 3.92 -8.09 -2.07
CA LEU A 138 3.13 -9.04 -2.82
C LEU A 138 1.66 -8.87 -2.48
N GLY A 139 0.85 -8.61 -3.51
CA GLY A 139 -0.61 -8.62 -3.43
C GLY A 139 -1.17 -10.05 -3.41
N SER A 140 -2.48 -10.18 -3.57
CA SER A 140 -3.17 -11.48 -3.60
C SER A 140 -2.71 -12.33 -4.79
N ASN A 141 -2.84 -13.65 -4.66
CA ASN A 141 -2.56 -14.63 -5.72
C ASN A 141 -1.19 -14.44 -6.37
N SER A 142 -0.16 -14.12 -5.58
CA SER A 142 1.16 -13.77 -6.09
C SER A 142 2.20 -14.80 -5.69
N LEU A 143 3.00 -15.26 -6.64
CA LEU A 143 4.21 -16.06 -6.40
C LEU A 143 5.44 -15.16 -6.55
N ILE A 144 6.46 -15.39 -5.73
CA ILE A 144 7.82 -14.90 -5.92
C ILE A 144 8.80 -16.03 -5.64
N VAL A 145 9.83 -16.12 -6.46
CA VAL A 145 11.02 -16.93 -6.19
C VAL A 145 12.18 -15.96 -6.08
N ILE A 146 12.97 -16.05 -5.01
CA ILE A 146 14.10 -15.15 -4.79
C ILE A 146 15.34 -15.82 -5.33
N ARG A 147 15.94 -15.27 -6.39
CA ARG A 147 17.26 -15.71 -6.85
C ARG A 147 18.29 -14.63 -6.59
N ARG A 148 19.36 -14.96 -5.88
CA ARG A 148 20.54 -14.12 -5.73
C ARG A 148 21.54 -14.48 -6.81
N MET A 149 22.00 -13.52 -7.61
CA MET A 149 23.19 -13.72 -8.44
C MET A 149 24.42 -13.35 -7.62
N GLU A 150 25.41 -14.24 -7.56
CA GLU A 150 26.66 -14.01 -6.85
C GLU A 150 27.63 -13.17 -7.67
N LYS A 151 28.57 -12.54 -6.95
CA LYS A 151 29.62 -11.64 -7.42
C LYS A 151 30.33 -12.19 -8.65
N ASP A 152 30.28 -11.47 -9.76
CA ASP A 152 31.25 -11.67 -10.83
C ASP A 152 32.61 -11.15 -10.35
N LEU A 153 33.65 -11.99 -10.37
CA LEU A 153 34.99 -11.64 -9.87
C LEU A 153 35.69 -10.59 -10.77
N LEU A 154 35.18 -10.36 -11.98
CA LEU A 154 35.72 -9.41 -12.95
C LEU A 154 35.00 -8.05 -12.97
N PHE A 155 33.77 -7.98 -12.44
CA PHE A 155 32.96 -6.76 -12.40
C PHE A 155 32.50 -6.47 -10.97
N LYS A 156 32.89 -5.30 -10.43
CA LYS A 156 32.41 -4.85 -9.12
C LYS A 156 30.87 -4.75 -9.13
N GLU A 157 30.27 -5.48 -8.19
CA GLU A 157 28.99 -5.20 -7.52
C GLU A 157 27.73 -5.14 -8.40
N LYS A 158 27.04 -6.28 -8.52
CA LYS A 158 25.62 -6.33 -8.92
C LYS A 158 24.86 -7.24 -7.96
N ARG A 159 23.96 -6.67 -7.13
CA ARG A 159 22.94 -7.45 -6.44
C ARG A 159 21.80 -7.63 -7.43
N SER A 160 21.72 -8.82 -8.03
CA SER A 160 20.64 -9.13 -8.97
C SER A 160 19.64 -10.06 -8.33
N PHE A 161 18.38 -9.63 -8.33
CA PHE A 161 17.25 -10.46 -7.92
C PHE A 161 16.47 -10.85 -9.17
N MET A 162 16.14 -12.13 -9.32
CA MET A 162 15.16 -12.58 -10.29
C MET A 162 13.89 -12.92 -9.55
N VAL A 163 12.76 -12.38 -10.00
CA VAL A 163 11.44 -12.56 -9.38
C VAL A 163 10.47 -13.02 -10.47
N VAL A 164 9.85 -14.18 -10.28
CA VAL A 164 8.76 -14.61 -11.16
C VAL A 164 7.46 -14.20 -10.52
N VAL A 165 6.59 -13.51 -11.25
CA VAL A 165 5.29 -13.02 -10.76
C VAL A 165 4.18 -13.56 -11.64
N ASP A 166 3.17 -14.11 -10.98
CA ASP A 166 1.83 -14.38 -11.48
C ASP A 166 0.93 -13.81 -10.38
N GLY A 167 0.26 -12.67 -10.61
CA GLY A 167 -0.40 -11.85 -9.58
C GLY A 167 0.00 -10.37 -9.57
N GLN A 168 -0.01 -9.73 -8.39
CA GLN A 168 0.35 -8.32 -8.21
C GLN A 168 1.62 -8.18 -7.37
N LEU A 169 2.58 -7.42 -7.89
CA LEU A 169 3.81 -7.09 -7.20
C LEU A 169 4.02 -5.58 -7.22
N ARG A 170 4.35 -4.99 -6.08
CA ARG A 170 4.86 -3.62 -5.95
C ARG A 170 6.26 -3.68 -5.38
N GLY A 171 7.11 -2.75 -5.76
CA GLY A 171 8.46 -2.71 -5.23
C GLY A 171 9.06 -1.33 -5.23
N ARG A 172 10.00 -1.15 -4.30
CA ARG A 172 10.90 -0.02 -4.23
C ARG A 172 12.32 -0.54 -4.24
N LEU A 173 13.15 0.02 -5.12
CA LEU A 173 14.57 -0.29 -5.24
C LEU A 173 15.37 0.99 -5.07
N GLY A 174 16.32 0.98 -4.16
CA GLY A 174 17.28 2.07 -3.98
C GLY A 174 18.70 1.57 -4.16
N GLY A 175 19.51 2.38 -4.84
CA GLY A 175 20.96 2.23 -4.76
C GLY A 175 21.44 2.62 -3.36
N ASP A 176 22.55 2.05 -2.92
CA ASP A 176 23.21 2.41 -1.67
C ASP A 176 24.73 2.51 -1.91
N ASP A 177 25.50 2.82 -0.87
CA ASP A 177 26.97 2.86 -0.89
C ASP A 177 27.59 1.54 -1.40
N ALA A 178 26.83 0.44 -1.38
CA ALA A 178 27.19 -0.88 -1.88
C ALA A 178 26.90 -1.12 -3.38
N GLY A 179 26.55 -0.07 -4.13
CA GLY A 179 26.42 -0.08 -5.59
C GLY A 179 24.99 -0.24 -6.11
N ASN A 180 24.88 -0.49 -7.42
CA ASN A 180 23.60 -0.59 -8.12
C ASN A 180 22.89 -1.91 -7.78
N VAL A 181 21.59 -1.82 -7.52
CA VAL A 181 20.68 -2.96 -7.43
C VAL A 181 20.04 -3.19 -8.79
N TYR A 182 20.02 -4.45 -9.21
CA TYR A 182 19.36 -4.90 -10.43
C TYR A 182 18.24 -5.86 -10.06
N LEU A 183 17.06 -5.63 -10.62
CA LEU A 183 15.91 -6.52 -10.47
C LEU A 183 15.43 -6.92 -11.85
N GLU A 184 15.36 -8.23 -12.09
CA GLU A 184 14.68 -8.80 -13.23
C GLU A 184 13.38 -9.43 -12.75
N VAL A 185 12.26 -8.96 -13.28
CA VAL A 185 10.94 -9.53 -13.02
C VAL A 185 10.46 -10.25 -14.26
N THR A 186 10.26 -11.56 -14.14
CA THR A 186 9.69 -12.39 -15.20
C THR A 186 8.21 -12.56 -14.95
N THR A 187 7.38 -12.11 -15.88
CA THR A 187 5.95 -12.45 -15.93
C THR A 187 5.75 -13.58 -16.96
N PRO A 188 4.54 -14.17 -17.08
CA PRO A 188 4.29 -15.23 -18.07
C PRO A 188 4.62 -14.84 -19.52
N ASN A 189 4.53 -13.55 -19.85
CA ASN A 189 4.66 -13.05 -21.22
C ASN A 189 5.74 -11.98 -21.44
N ALA A 190 6.42 -11.52 -20.39
CA ALA A 190 7.41 -10.45 -20.49
C ALA A 190 8.52 -10.57 -19.45
N VAL A 191 9.62 -9.87 -19.70
CA VAL A 191 10.71 -9.67 -18.73
C VAL A 191 10.89 -8.17 -18.52
N ALA A 192 10.73 -7.70 -17.29
CA ALA A 192 11.02 -6.33 -16.88
C ALA A 192 12.38 -6.28 -16.18
N ARG A 193 13.23 -5.33 -16.57
CA ARG A 193 14.57 -5.11 -16.01
C ARG A 193 14.65 -3.71 -15.42
N LEU A 194 15.00 -3.66 -14.15
CA LEU A 194 15.04 -2.44 -13.35
C LEU A 194 16.44 -2.31 -12.76
N GLN A 195 17.06 -1.15 -12.94
CA GLN A 195 18.39 -0.88 -12.43
C GLN A 195 18.40 0.42 -11.65
N SER A 196 18.60 0.33 -10.33
CA SER A 196 18.72 1.53 -9.49
C SER A 196 19.99 2.30 -9.85
N ASN A 197 19.92 3.63 -9.77
CA ASN A 197 21.09 4.50 -9.81
C ASN A 197 21.40 5.00 -8.39
N PRO A 198 22.61 4.78 -7.82
CA PRO A 198 22.98 5.28 -6.50
C PRO A 198 22.96 6.81 -6.39
N GLU A 199 23.10 7.53 -7.51
CA GLU A 199 22.99 8.99 -7.53
C GLU A 199 21.52 9.47 -7.51
N ASP A 200 20.58 8.59 -7.87
CA ASP A 200 19.16 8.86 -7.82
C ASP A 200 18.59 8.50 -6.45
N ARG A 201 18.39 9.53 -5.63
CA ARG A 201 17.83 9.38 -4.28
C ARG A 201 16.36 8.96 -4.25
N GLU A 202 15.59 9.17 -5.34
CA GLU A 202 14.20 8.70 -5.39
C GLU A 202 14.13 7.18 -5.57
N GLY A 203 15.16 6.59 -6.18
CA GLY A 203 15.18 5.18 -6.54
C GLY A 203 14.10 4.83 -7.57
N ILE A 204 13.85 3.53 -7.73
CA ILE A 204 12.79 3.01 -8.61
C ILE A 204 11.62 2.57 -7.75
N GLU A 205 10.45 3.13 -8.01
CA GLU A 205 9.17 2.64 -7.48
C GLU A 205 8.35 2.10 -8.64
N PHE A 206 7.85 0.88 -8.53
CA PHE A 206 7.18 0.20 -9.64
C PHE A 206 6.06 -0.71 -9.16
N LYS A 207 5.18 -1.06 -10.11
CA LYS A 207 4.10 -2.02 -9.94
C LYS A 207 3.98 -2.90 -11.18
N ILE A 208 3.83 -4.19 -10.95
CA ILE A 208 3.59 -5.19 -11.98
C ILE A 208 2.30 -5.90 -11.62
N ASP A 209 1.34 -5.85 -12.54
CA ASP A 209 0.07 -6.57 -12.43
C ASP A 209 0.03 -7.60 -13.55
N VAL A 210 -0.25 -8.86 -13.21
CA VAL A 210 -0.54 -9.94 -14.15
C VAL A 210 -1.99 -10.37 -13.92
N ASN A 211 -2.80 -10.25 -14.97
CA ASN A 211 -4.22 -10.60 -14.95
C ASN A 211 -4.42 -12.10 -15.22
N GLU A 212 -5.63 -12.61 -14.95
CA GLU A 212 -6.01 -14.00 -15.20
C GLU A 212 -5.86 -14.44 -16.68
N ASP A 213 -5.98 -13.50 -17.61
CA ASP A 213 -5.79 -13.71 -19.04
C ASP A 213 -4.31 -13.63 -19.48
N THR A 214 -3.39 -13.62 -18.51
CA THR A 214 -1.94 -13.43 -18.67
C THR A 214 -1.53 -12.05 -19.19
N ALA A 215 -2.47 -11.12 -19.36
CA ALA A 215 -2.13 -9.74 -19.69
C ALA A 215 -1.35 -9.11 -18.54
N SER A 216 -0.20 -8.55 -18.84
CA SER A 216 0.68 -7.91 -17.86
C SER A 216 0.69 -6.40 -18.05
N ALA A 217 0.79 -5.66 -16.95
CA ALA A 217 1.05 -4.24 -16.97
C ALA A 217 2.26 -3.94 -16.09
N VAL A 218 3.23 -3.22 -16.65
CA VAL A 218 4.43 -2.77 -15.92
C VAL A 218 4.36 -1.26 -15.80
N THR A 219 4.23 -0.78 -14.56
CA THR A 219 4.13 0.63 -14.21
C THR A 219 5.38 1.07 -13.46
N ILE A 220 5.99 2.17 -13.88
CA ILE A 220 7.11 2.81 -13.21
C ILE A 220 6.61 4.15 -12.65
N TYR A 221 6.56 4.28 -11.33
CA TYR A 221 6.16 5.51 -10.63
C TYR A 221 7.33 6.47 -10.45
N SER A 222 8.55 5.94 -10.25
CA SER A 222 9.81 6.69 -10.23
C SER A 222 10.95 5.91 -10.87
N GLY A 223 11.95 6.62 -11.39
CA GLY A 223 13.07 6.06 -12.13
C GLY A 223 12.70 5.62 -13.55
N SER A 224 13.31 4.53 -14.01
CA SER A 224 13.06 3.94 -15.34
C SER A 224 13.32 2.44 -15.36
N GLY A 225 12.68 1.73 -16.28
CA GLY A 225 12.87 0.30 -16.52
C GLY A 225 12.81 -0.05 -18.00
N GLU A 226 13.34 -1.22 -18.34
CA GLU A 226 13.18 -1.82 -19.67
C GLU A 226 12.21 -2.99 -19.59
N VAL A 227 11.30 -3.10 -20.55
CA VAL A 227 10.36 -4.22 -20.65
C VAL A 227 10.53 -4.87 -22.00
N GLU A 228 10.88 -6.15 -21.98
CA GLU A 228 11.06 -6.97 -23.17
C GLU A 228 9.94 -8.00 -23.29
N ALA A 229 9.30 -8.06 -24.45
CA ALA A 229 8.44 -9.16 -24.84
C ALA A 229 8.57 -9.40 -26.35
N ARG A 230 8.55 -10.67 -26.77
CA ARG A 230 8.65 -11.09 -28.18
C ARG A 230 9.88 -10.55 -28.93
N GLY A 231 10.97 -10.28 -28.20
CA GLY A 231 12.22 -9.74 -28.77
C GLY A 231 12.19 -8.23 -29.03
N GLU A 232 11.08 -7.55 -28.70
CA GLU A 232 10.99 -6.10 -28.69
C GLU A 232 11.17 -5.59 -27.26
N THR A 233 11.86 -4.46 -27.11
CA THR A 233 12.14 -3.83 -25.82
C THR A 233 11.64 -2.38 -25.83
N VAL A 234 10.93 -1.99 -24.78
CA VAL A 234 10.50 -0.61 -24.54
C VAL A 234 11.09 -0.09 -23.22
N THR A 235 11.50 1.17 -23.21
CA THR A 235 11.92 1.86 -21.98
C THR A 235 10.71 2.55 -21.35
N VAL A 236 10.34 2.15 -20.14
CA VAL A 236 9.26 2.75 -19.35
C VAL A 236 9.87 3.73 -18.37
N GLY A 237 9.56 5.01 -18.53
CA GLY A 237 10.05 6.07 -17.66
C GLY A 237 9.15 6.35 -16.46
N LYS A 238 9.53 7.37 -15.68
CA LYS A 238 8.77 7.87 -14.54
C LYS A 238 7.32 8.18 -14.91
N ASN A 239 6.40 7.73 -14.05
CA ASN A 239 4.96 7.89 -14.17
C ASN A 239 4.39 7.35 -15.49
N GLN A 240 4.95 6.25 -16.01
CA GLN A 240 4.48 5.59 -17.22
C GLN A 240 4.11 4.13 -16.99
N VAL A 241 3.27 3.61 -17.87
CA VAL A 241 2.88 2.20 -17.92
C VAL A 241 3.01 1.67 -19.35
N THR A 242 3.47 0.43 -19.47
CA THR A 242 3.34 -0.38 -20.70
C THR A 242 2.51 -1.62 -20.41
N ARG A 243 1.78 -2.10 -21.42
CA ARG A 243 0.95 -3.31 -21.34
C ARG A 243 1.44 -4.34 -22.33
N ILE A 244 1.27 -5.60 -21.94
CA ILE A 244 1.60 -6.77 -22.74
C ILE A 244 0.36 -7.67 -22.74
N GLU A 245 -0.32 -7.76 -23.87
CA GLU A 245 -1.55 -8.55 -24.03
C GLU A 245 -1.21 -9.91 -24.62
N GLY A 246 -1.31 -10.96 -23.80
CA GLY A 246 -0.96 -12.33 -24.19
C GLY A 246 0.45 -12.39 -24.78
N ASP A 247 0.53 -12.81 -26.03
CA ASP A 247 1.78 -13.06 -26.76
C ASP A 247 2.25 -11.89 -27.64
N LEU A 248 1.73 -10.68 -27.44
CA LEU A 248 2.12 -9.50 -28.23
C LEU A 248 3.38 -8.80 -27.68
N ALA A 249 3.96 -7.91 -28.48
CA ALA A 249 5.03 -7.01 -28.04
C ALA A 249 4.49 -5.97 -27.03
N PRO A 250 5.35 -5.34 -26.21
CA PRO A 250 4.90 -4.30 -25.28
C PRO A 250 4.34 -3.10 -26.03
N THR A 251 3.28 -2.49 -25.51
CA THR A 251 2.76 -1.24 -26.06
C THR A 251 3.76 -0.09 -25.85
N GLU A 252 3.67 0.96 -26.67
CA GLU A 252 4.35 2.21 -26.36
C GLU A 252 3.96 2.70 -24.94
N PRO A 253 4.93 3.16 -24.12
CA PRO A 253 4.65 3.63 -22.78
C PRO A 253 3.67 4.81 -22.75
N VAL A 254 2.63 4.69 -21.95
CA VAL A 254 1.59 5.72 -21.78
C VAL A 254 1.81 6.42 -20.43
N THR A 255 1.65 7.74 -20.42
CA THR A 255 1.79 8.55 -19.19
C THR A 255 0.55 8.40 -18.31
N LEU A 256 0.79 8.18 -17.03
CA LEU A 256 -0.25 8.11 -16.00
C LEU A 256 -0.58 9.51 -15.45
N PRO A 257 -1.73 9.68 -14.78
CA PRO A 257 -2.06 10.95 -14.16
C PRO A 257 -1.03 11.34 -13.08
N ASP A 258 -0.74 12.62 -12.96
CA ASP A 258 0.09 13.15 -11.88
C ASP A 258 -0.60 12.98 -10.50
N PRO A 259 0.16 12.92 -9.39
CA PRO A 259 -0.40 12.94 -8.05
C PRO A 259 -1.37 14.10 -7.82
N VAL A 260 -2.51 13.84 -7.18
CA VAL A 260 -3.46 14.90 -6.84
C VAL A 260 -2.93 15.80 -5.71
N ARG A 261 -3.31 17.07 -5.76
CA ARG A 261 -3.08 17.99 -4.65
C ARG A 261 -4.23 17.93 -3.65
N LEU A 262 -3.97 17.39 -2.46
CA LEU A 262 -4.96 17.34 -1.38
C LEU A 262 -5.35 18.77 -0.95
N LYS A 263 -6.60 19.00 -0.55
CA LYS A 263 -7.13 20.31 -0.12
C LYS A 263 -7.54 20.32 1.34
N SER A 264 -8.50 19.49 1.71
CA SER A 264 -9.01 19.38 3.09
C SER A 264 -9.15 17.90 3.48
N PRO A 265 -8.91 17.52 4.73
CA PRO A 265 -8.29 18.34 5.78
C PRO A 265 -6.88 18.80 5.39
N VAL A 266 -6.44 19.95 5.91
CA VAL A 266 -5.03 20.36 5.83
C VAL A 266 -4.18 19.44 6.69
N GLU A 267 -2.86 19.47 6.48
CA GLU A 267 -1.95 18.68 7.31
C GLU A 267 -2.11 19.05 8.78
N GLU A 268 -2.17 18.03 9.65
CA GLU A 268 -2.36 18.15 11.10
C GLU A 268 -3.67 18.84 11.53
N ALA A 269 -4.67 18.91 10.65
CA ALA A 269 -5.99 19.41 11.01
C ALA A 269 -6.56 18.65 12.22
N SER A 270 -7.15 19.38 13.16
CA SER A 270 -7.74 18.83 14.38
C SER A 270 -9.23 19.10 14.43
N PHE A 271 -10.00 18.06 14.75
CA PHE A 271 -11.45 18.09 14.83
C PHE A 271 -11.90 17.72 16.26
N PRO A 272 -11.99 18.72 17.15
CA PRO A 272 -12.61 18.53 18.46
C PRO A 272 -14.10 18.26 18.32
N TYR A 273 -14.65 17.43 19.21
CA TYR A 273 -16.10 17.23 19.30
C TYR A 273 -16.52 16.85 20.71
N ARG A 274 -17.71 17.28 21.12
CA ARG A 274 -18.25 16.95 22.45
C ARG A 274 -18.85 15.56 22.55
N SER A 275 -19.86 15.27 21.74
CA SER A 275 -20.67 14.04 21.87
C SER A 275 -20.65 13.16 20.63
N LEU A 276 -20.99 13.72 19.47
CA LEU A 276 -21.04 12.99 18.21
C LEU A 276 -19.84 13.38 17.35
N PRO A 277 -19.11 12.41 16.78
CA PRO A 277 -18.03 12.72 15.87
C PRO A 277 -18.50 13.56 14.68
N PRO A 278 -17.68 14.51 14.22
CA PRO A 278 -18.04 15.35 13.10
C PRO A 278 -17.98 14.57 11.78
N ARG A 279 -18.69 15.07 10.77
CA ARG A 279 -18.51 14.61 9.39
C ARG A 279 -17.21 15.21 8.85
N VAL A 280 -16.22 14.37 8.61
CA VAL A 280 -14.96 14.79 8.01
C VAL A 280 -15.10 14.73 6.50
N ARG A 281 -14.84 15.85 5.84
CA ARG A 281 -14.89 16.00 4.39
C ARG A 281 -13.47 16.06 3.83
N LEU A 282 -13.10 15.01 3.11
CA LEU A 282 -11.84 14.86 2.41
C LEU A 282 -12.02 15.38 0.99
N THR A 283 -11.20 16.33 0.56
CA THR A 283 -11.27 16.95 -0.78
C THR A 283 -9.88 17.12 -1.36
N TRP A 284 -9.79 17.02 -2.67
CA TRP A 284 -8.57 17.19 -3.42
C TRP A 284 -8.83 17.97 -4.72
N GLN A 285 -7.76 18.37 -5.39
CA GLN A 285 -7.84 19.07 -6.65
C GLN A 285 -8.37 18.12 -7.73
N ARG A 286 -9.44 18.55 -8.43
CA ARG A 286 -9.92 17.88 -9.63
C ARG A 286 -8.84 17.93 -10.72
N GLN A 287 -8.58 16.79 -11.34
CA GLN A 287 -7.75 16.68 -12.54
C GLN A 287 -8.61 16.47 -13.79
N THR A 288 -8.05 16.81 -14.95
CA THR A 288 -8.61 16.53 -16.28
C THR A 288 -8.11 15.17 -16.78
N GLU A 289 -8.82 14.57 -17.73
CA GLU A 289 -8.40 13.29 -18.36
C GLU A 289 -8.30 12.09 -17.39
N VAL A 290 -8.95 12.21 -16.22
CA VAL A 290 -9.09 11.13 -15.24
C VAL A 290 -10.51 10.57 -15.26
N SER A 291 -10.64 9.25 -15.16
CA SER A 291 -11.90 8.52 -15.06
C SER A 291 -12.36 8.36 -13.60
N GLY A 292 -11.45 8.52 -12.65
CA GLY A 292 -11.74 8.46 -11.22
C GLY A 292 -10.52 8.70 -10.34
N TYR A 293 -10.69 8.41 -9.05
CA TYR A 293 -9.69 8.53 -8.00
C TYR A 293 -9.74 7.28 -7.14
N HIS A 294 -8.64 6.91 -6.50
CA HIS A 294 -8.61 5.88 -5.49
C HIS A 294 -8.16 6.49 -4.15
N LEU A 295 -9.02 6.38 -3.15
CA LEU A 295 -8.83 6.92 -1.81
C LEU A 295 -8.44 5.79 -0.85
N LEU A 296 -7.35 6.02 -0.12
CA LEU A 296 -6.97 5.23 1.05
C LEU A 296 -7.08 6.10 2.30
N LEU A 297 -7.75 5.58 3.34
CA LEU A 297 -7.81 6.14 4.70
C LEU A 297 -7.44 5.05 5.70
N ALA A 298 -6.47 5.31 6.58
CA ALA A 298 -5.94 4.35 7.54
C ALA A 298 -5.75 4.94 8.94
N ARG A 299 -5.56 4.08 9.93
CA ARG A 299 -5.22 4.45 11.33
C ARG A 299 -3.72 4.66 11.56
N ASN A 300 -2.88 4.30 10.60
CA ASN A 300 -1.43 4.43 10.69
C ASN A 300 -0.81 4.86 9.35
N ALA A 301 0.38 5.47 9.43
CA ALA A 301 1.07 6.07 8.28
C ALA A 301 1.48 5.06 7.20
N ASP A 302 1.75 3.81 7.60
CA ASP A 302 2.18 2.74 6.68
C ASP A 302 0.99 2.03 6.01
N PHE A 303 -0.25 2.49 6.24
CA PHE A 303 -1.48 1.92 5.68
C PHE A 303 -1.64 0.42 5.97
N THR A 304 -1.20 -0.03 7.15
CA THR A 304 -1.43 -1.41 7.58
C THR A 304 -2.83 -1.62 8.15
N GLU A 305 -3.44 -0.59 8.73
CA GLU A 305 -4.80 -0.58 9.27
C GLU A 305 -5.71 0.30 8.42
N ILE A 306 -6.01 -0.18 7.21
CA ILE A 306 -6.89 0.52 6.27
C ILE A 306 -8.34 0.45 6.76
N LEU A 307 -8.99 1.62 6.78
CA LEU A 307 -10.40 1.79 7.09
C LEU A 307 -11.24 1.94 5.83
N ILE A 308 -10.72 2.66 4.84
CA ILE A 308 -11.37 2.90 3.54
C ILE A 308 -10.34 2.66 2.45
N ASP A 309 -10.73 1.82 1.49
CA ASP A 309 -10.08 1.59 0.21
C ASP A 309 -11.19 1.66 -0.83
N GLN A 310 -11.26 2.76 -1.58
CA GLN A 310 -12.39 3.00 -2.46
C GLN A 310 -12.04 3.81 -3.71
N SER A 311 -12.57 3.35 -4.85
CA SER A 311 -12.60 4.11 -6.10
C SER A 311 -13.78 5.08 -6.16
N LEU A 312 -13.50 6.34 -6.49
CA LEU A 312 -14.43 7.46 -6.46
C LEU A 312 -14.42 8.21 -7.80
N ARG A 313 -15.57 8.74 -8.23
CA ARG A 313 -15.65 9.59 -9.44
C ARG A 313 -15.52 11.07 -9.14
N GLN A 314 -15.86 11.47 -7.91
CA GLN A 314 -15.82 12.87 -7.49
C GLN A 314 -14.53 13.12 -6.70
N PRO A 315 -13.98 14.34 -6.76
CA PRO A 315 -12.76 14.71 -6.04
C PRO A 315 -13.01 15.01 -4.55
N GLU A 316 -13.90 14.23 -3.95
CA GLU A 316 -14.43 14.42 -2.61
C GLU A 316 -14.95 13.11 -2.01
N PHE A 317 -14.75 12.96 -0.70
CA PHE A 317 -15.32 11.91 0.13
C PHE A 317 -15.74 12.47 1.49
N VAL A 318 -16.84 11.98 2.06
CA VAL A 318 -17.32 12.40 3.38
C VAL A 318 -17.49 11.18 4.27
N HIS A 319 -16.83 11.18 5.43
CA HIS A 319 -16.96 10.14 6.44
C HIS A 319 -17.62 10.68 7.71
N GLY A 320 -18.68 10.03 8.19
CA GLY A 320 -19.52 10.55 9.28
C GLY A 320 -19.37 9.90 10.65
N ASN A 321 -18.54 8.86 10.78
CA ASN A 321 -18.44 8.08 12.01
C ASN A 321 -17.00 7.66 12.33
N LEU A 322 -16.05 8.57 12.15
CA LEU A 322 -14.67 8.34 12.62
C LEU A 322 -14.64 8.50 14.14
N ARG A 323 -13.98 7.58 14.84
CA ARG A 323 -13.79 7.68 16.29
C ARG A 323 -12.66 8.66 16.60
N ALA A 324 -12.48 9.02 17.86
CA ALA A 324 -11.28 9.72 18.28
C ALA A 324 -10.00 8.95 17.88
N GLY A 325 -8.96 9.69 17.52
CA GLY A 325 -7.65 9.20 17.15
C GLY A 325 -7.07 9.92 15.94
N GLU A 326 -5.90 9.43 15.54
CA GLU A 326 -5.17 9.89 14.36
C GLU A 326 -5.60 9.11 13.11
N TYR A 327 -5.53 9.79 11.98
CA TYR A 327 -5.91 9.26 10.68
C TYR A 327 -4.94 9.73 9.60
N PHE A 328 -4.62 8.82 8.68
CA PHE A 328 -3.74 9.04 7.55
C PHE A 328 -4.49 8.78 6.26
N TRP A 329 -4.34 9.64 5.26
CA TRP A 329 -5.03 9.48 4.00
C TRP A 329 -4.18 9.92 2.81
N LYS A 330 -4.43 9.29 1.68
CA LYS A 330 -3.81 9.61 0.39
C LYS A 330 -4.76 9.28 -0.73
N VAL A 331 -4.58 9.94 -1.87
CA VAL A 331 -5.42 9.76 -3.06
C VAL A 331 -4.56 9.65 -4.30
N SER A 332 -4.88 8.71 -5.18
CA SER A 332 -4.32 8.61 -6.53
C SER A 332 -5.41 8.93 -7.56
N SER A 333 -4.99 9.25 -8.77
CA SER A 333 -5.87 9.45 -9.92
C SER A 333 -5.82 8.26 -10.85
N ILE A 334 -6.94 7.97 -11.50
CA ILE A 334 -7.10 6.84 -12.43
C ILE A 334 -7.52 7.40 -13.79
N ASN A 335 -6.87 6.94 -14.86
CA ASN A 335 -7.31 7.17 -16.24
C ASN A 335 -7.48 5.82 -16.97
N ASN A 336 -7.66 5.86 -18.28
CA ASN A 336 -7.82 4.65 -19.09
C ASN A 336 -6.52 3.82 -19.17
N ALA A 337 -5.36 4.44 -18.97
CA ALA A 337 -4.08 3.75 -18.97
C ALA A 337 -3.80 3.05 -17.64
N GLY A 338 -4.25 3.61 -16.51
CA GLY A 338 -4.10 3.00 -15.20
C GLY A 338 -4.23 3.98 -14.03
N GLU A 339 -3.79 3.51 -12.86
CA GLU A 339 -3.71 4.29 -11.63
C GLU A 339 -2.32 4.95 -11.52
N GLY A 340 -2.30 6.28 -11.42
CA GLY A 340 -1.08 7.06 -11.19
C GLY A 340 -0.57 6.97 -9.76
N SER A 341 0.51 7.69 -9.48
CA SER A 341 1.09 7.77 -8.14
C SER A 341 0.11 8.37 -7.12
N PHE A 342 0.16 7.89 -5.89
CA PHE A 342 -0.58 8.51 -4.79
C PHE A 342 -0.03 9.92 -4.48
N SER A 343 -0.89 10.77 -3.94
CA SER A 343 -0.49 11.99 -3.26
C SER A 343 0.44 11.69 -2.09
N ALA A 344 1.17 12.71 -1.62
CA ALA A 344 1.77 12.67 -0.30
C ALA A 344 0.69 12.33 0.75
N VAL A 345 1.10 11.55 1.76
CA VAL A 345 0.23 11.19 2.89
C VAL A 345 -0.09 12.46 3.67
N ARG A 346 -1.37 12.64 4.00
CA ARG A 346 -1.80 13.67 4.95
C ARG A 346 -2.31 13.04 6.22
N ARG A 347 -2.16 13.77 7.34
CA ARG A 347 -2.76 13.38 8.61
C ARG A 347 -3.74 14.39 9.17
N PHE A 348 -4.70 13.89 9.95
CA PHE A 348 -5.61 14.70 10.75
C PHE A 348 -6.04 13.95 12.02
N TYR A 349 -6.56 14.69 12.99
CA TYR A 349 -6.90 14.19 14.32
C TYR A 349 -8.36 14.42 14.64
N LEU A 350 -8.98 13.45 15.30
CA LEU A 350 -10.26 13.62 15.98
C LEU A 350 -10.02 13.43 17.47
N HIS A 351 -10.51 14.35 18.28
CA HIS A 351 -10.44 14.20 19.73
C HIS A 351 -11.75 14.63 20.37
N GLN A 352 -12.15 13.88 21.40
CA GLN A 352 -13.35 14.19 22.15
C GLN A 352 -12.98 15.17 23.27
N ASP A 353 -13.63 16.32 23.29
CA ASP A 353 -13.46 17.31 24.35
C ASP A 353 -14.81 17.66 24.96
N GLN A 354 -14.91 17.46 26.27
CA GLN A 354 -16.11 17.74 27.07
C GLN A 354 -15.88 18.84 28.10
N THR A 355 -14.69 19.45 28.09
CA THR A 355 -14.27 20.46 29.05
C THR A 355 -14.77 21.81 28.56
N PRO A 356 -15.62 22.52 29.33
CA PRO A 356 -16.01 23.87 28.96
C PRO A 356 -14.81 24.82 28.88
N PRO A 357 -14.81 25.78 27.93
CA PRO A 357 -13.72 26.74 27.83
C PRO A 357 -13.67 27.59 29.09
N LYS A 358 -12.47 27.97 29.53
CA LYS A 358 -12.35 28.92 30.64
C LYS A 358 -12.98 30.26 30.25
N LEU A 359 -13.76 30.86 31.15
CA LEU A 359 -14.38 32.17 30.92
C LEU A 359 -14.29 33.03 32.19
N GLU A 360 -13.58 34.14 32.09
CA GLU A 360 -13.49 35.18 33.12
C GLU A 360 -14.01 36.50 32.55
N VAL A 361 -15.05 37.06 33.15
CA VAL A 361 -15.70 38.28 32.66
C VAL A 361 -15.62 39.39 33.71
N GLN A 362 -15.19 40.56 33.26
CA GLN A 362 -15.31 41.80 34.01
C GLN A 362 -16.53 42.58 33.51
N PHE A 363 -17.64 42.43 34.24
CA PHE A 363 -18.88 43.16 34.01
C PHE A 363 -18.75 44.63 34.47
N PRO A 364 -19.57 45.54 33.93
CA PRO A 364 -19.71 46.88 34.48
C PRO A 364 -20.32 46.84 35.89
N ALA A 365 -20.28 47.97 36.59
CA ALA A 365 -20.90 48.10 37.91
C ALA A 365 -22.40 47.75 37.85
N GLU A 366 -22.95 47.22 38.94
CA GLU A 366 -24.37 46.85 39.05
C GLU A 366 -25.34 48.02 38.81
N THR A 367 -24.87 49.25 38.95
CA THR A 367 -25.63 50.46 38.60
C THR A 367 -24.75 51.38 37.75
N VAL A 368 -25.27 51.80 36.61
CA VAL A 368 -24.57 52.74 35.71
C VAL A 368 -25.49 53.89 35.31
N SER A 369 -24.91 55.07 35.09
CA SER A 369 -25.62 56.27 34.63
C SER A 369 -25.32 56.61 33.15
N LEU A 370 -24.67 55.70 32.44
CA LEU A 370 -24.35 55.84 31.02
C LEU A 370 -25.20 54.88 30.18
N LYS A 371 -25.51 55.28 28.95
CA LYS A 371 -26.21 54.44 27.96
C LYS A 371 -25.35 53.27 27.45
N THR A 372 -24.04 53.39 27.60
CA THR A 372 -23.07 52.38 27.15
C THR A 372 -22.12 52.04 28.28
N SER A 373 -21.68 50.80 28.35
CA SER A 373 -20.67 50.35 29.30
C SER A 373 -19.79 49.28 28.68
N GLU A 374 -18.53 49.28 29.08
CA GLU A 374 -17.56 48.32 28.55
C GLU A 374 -17.63 47.00 29.33
N ILE A 375 -17.55 45.90 28.58
CA ILE A 375 -17.32 44.56 29.11
C ILE A 375 -15.97 44.11 28.60
N THR A 376 -15.16 43.53 29.49
CA THR A 376 -13.91 42.87 29.12
C THR A 376 -13.84 41.49 29.73
N GLY A 377 -12.93 40.66 29.24
CA GLY A 377 -12.70 39.36 29.82
C GLY A 377 -11.62 38.59 29.10
N VAL A 378 -11.45 37.34 29.53
CA VAL A 378 -10.51 36.37 28.97
C VAL A 378 -11.21 35.03 28.79
N THR A 379 -10.95 34.38 27.67
CA THR A 379 -11.38 33.02 27.35
C THR A 379 -10.28 32.31 26.57
N GLU A 380 -10.52 31.09 26.11
CA GLU A 380 -9.64 30.38 25.17
C GLU A 380 -9.61 31.09 23.79
N PRO A 381 -8.43 31.24 23.15
CA PRO A 381 -8.29 32.02 21.90
C PRO A 381 -9.09 31.51 20.70
N ASP A 382 -9.43 30.23 20.69
CA ASP A 382 -10.19 29.54 19.64
C ASP A 382 -11.69 29.41 19.97
N ALA A 383 -12.12 29.91 21.13
CA ALA A 383 -13.54 29.99 21.48
C ALA A 383 -14.23 31.18 20.79
N THR A 384 -15.51 31.02 20.47
CA THR A 384 -16.39 32.09 20.03
C THR A 384 -17.16 32.63 21.22
N ILE A 385 -17.18 33.96 21.41
CA ILE A 385 -17.90 34.61 22.52
C ILE A 385 -19.21 35.20 22.00
N PHE A 386 -20.28 35.10 22.79
CA PHE A 386 -21.54 35.80 22.56
C PHE A 386 -21.85 36.71 23.75
N ILE A 387 -21.99 38.01 23.50
CA ILE A 387 -22.38 39.01 24.52
C ILE A 387 -23.76 39.53 24.16
N SER A 388 -24.77 39.17 24.95
CA SER A 388 -26.18 39.51 24.68
C SER A 388 -26.62 39.19 23.24
N GLY A 389 -26.14 38.08 22.69
CA GLY A 389 -26.42 37.61 21.32
C GLY A 389 -25.52 38.19 20.22
N THR A 390 -24.59 39.09 20.54
CA THR A 390 -23.59 39.58 19.58
C THR A 390 -22.34 38.70 19.62
N GLU A 391 -21.95 38.15 18.48
CA GLU A 391 -20.75 37.34 18.32
C GLU A 391 -19.47 38.20 18.37
N ILE A 392 -18.49 37.77 19.15
CA ILE A 392 -17.21 38.43 19.37
C ILE A 392 -16.10 37.38 19.27
N THR A 393 -15.09 37.65 18.44
CA THR A 393 -13.87 36.83 18.38
C THR A 393 -12.85 37.37 19.39
N PRO A 394 -12.32 36.53 20.30
CA PRO A 394 -11.24 36.96 21.19
C PRO A 394 -9.95 37.27 20.41
N GLY A 395 -9.07 38.04 21.04
CA GLY A 395 -7.69 38.20 20.55
C GLY A 395 -6.91 36.88 20.64
N SER A 396 -5.73 36.84 20.02
CA SER A 396 -4.85 35.67 20.08
C SER A 396 -4.36 35.34 21.49
N ASP A 397 -4.46 36.29 22.43
CA ASP A 397 -4.19 36.13 23.86
C ASP A 397 -5.43 35.74 24.68
N GLY A 398 -6.57 35.46 24.01
CA GLY A 398 -7.83 35.11 24.64
C GLY A 398 -8.63 36.30 25.18
N ARG A 399 -8.10 37.53 25.10
CA ARG A 399 -8.77 38.72 25.65
C ARG A 399 -9.84 39.24 24.71
N PHE A 400 -10.93 39.76 25.29
CA PHE A 400 -11.98 40.42 24.54
C PHE A 400 -12.45 41.70 25.21
N ARG A 401 -13.05 42.58 24.40
CA ARG A 401 -13.62 43.86 24.81
C ARG A 401 -14.84 44.16 23.95
N HIS A 402 -15.92 44.59 24.57
CA HIS A 402 -17.15 44.96 23.87
C HIS A 402 -17.83 46.15 24.53
N GLN A 403 -18.42 47.03 23.71
CA GLN A 403 -19.22 48.15 24.19
C GLN A 403 -20.69 47.75 24.21
N LEU A 404 -21.21 47.51 25.42
CA LEU A 404 -22.59 47.10 25.65
C LEU A 404 -23.50 48.33 25.70
N ALA A 405 -24.54 48.34 24.88
CA ALA A 405 -25.66 49.28 25.02
C ALA A 405 -26.62 48.77 26.11
N LEU A 406 -26.91 49.63 27.09
CA LEU A 406 -27.79 49.32 28.22
C LEU A 406 -29.08 50.10 28.10
N ASN A 407 -30.21 49.46 28.39
CA ASN A 407 -31.52 50.09 28.51
C ASN A 407 -31.70 50.71 29.91
N ARG A 408 -32.61 51.67 30.03
CA ARG A 408 -33.03 52.19 31.33
C ARG A 408 -33.73 51.09 32.12
N GLY A 409 -33.44 50.98 33.41
CA GLY A 409 -33.93 49.90 34.26
C GLY A 409 -32.99 48.70 34.30
N ILE A 410 -33.53 47.50 34.53
CA ILE A 410 -32.74 46.28 34.73
C ILE A 410 -32.35 45.68 33.38
N ASN A 411 -31.06 45.45 33.18
CA ASN A 411 -30.49 44.73 32.04
C ASN A 411 -29.93 43.39 32.55
N ILE A 412 -30.25 42.30 31.85
CA ILE A 412 -29.61 41.00 32.07
C ILE A 412 -28.49 40.87 31.05
N VAL A 413 -27.25 40.98 31.51
CA VAL A 413 -26.09 40.80 30.65
C VAL A 413 -25.64 39.36 30.76
N VAL A 414 -25.59 38.66 29.62
CA VAL A 414 -25.10 37.28 29.53
C VAL A 414 -23.92 37.25 28.58
N VAL A 415 -22.85 36.61 29.03
CA VAL A 415 -21.65 36.35 28.25
C VAL A 415 -21.48 34.84 28.16
N GLU A 416 -21.46 34.30 26.95
CA GLU A 416 -21.27 32.88 26.66
C GLU A 416 -19.97 32.72 25.87
N ALA A 417 -19.21 31.67 26.16
CA ALA A 417 -18.05 31.25 25.39
C ALA A 417 -18.29 29.82 24.91
N VAL A 418 -18.10 29.58 23.62
CA VAL A 418 -18.29 28.29 22.96
C VAL A 418 -16.97 27.88 22.32
N ASP A 419 -16.40 26.76 22.73
CA ASP A 419 -15.16 26.23 22.14
C ASP A 419 -15.42 25.55 20.77
N PRO A 420 -14.37 25.18 20.02
CA PRO A 420 -14.53 24.45 18.75
C PRO A 420 -15.18 23.06 18.88
N ALA A 421 -15.16 22.44 20.07
CA ALA A 421 -15.82 21.16 20.35
C ALA A 421 -17.34 21.30 20.57
N GLY A 422 -17.80 22.52 20.85
CA GLY A 422 -19.17 22.87 21.25
C GLY A 422 -19.42 22.81 22.76
N ASN A 423 -18.40 22.86 23.61
CA ASN A 423 -18.59 23.07 25.04
C ASN A 423 -18.85 24.55 25.32
N ILE A 424 -19.64 24.82 26.36
CA ILE A 424 -20.15 26.15 26.65
C ILE A 424 -19.85 26.52 28.10
N SER A 425 -19.29 27.70 28.30
CA SER A 425 -19.23 28.40 29.60
C SER A 425 -20.04 29.68 29.51
N TYR A 426 -20.68 30.08 30.61
CA TYR A 426 -21.41 31.36 30.65
C TYR A 426 -21.26 32.05 32.00
N GLN A 427 -21.33 33.38 31.97
CA GLN A 427 -21.47 34.23 33.14
C GLN A 427 -22.54 35.29 32.89
N SER A 428 -23.20 35.76 33.94
CA SER A 428 -24.21 36.80 33.82
C SER A 428 -24.23 37.76 35.01
N GLN A 429 -24.67 39.00 34.75
CA GLN A 429 -24.85 40.01 35.78
C GLN A 429 -26.06 40.91 35.49
N LEU A 430 -26.76 41.31 36.54
CA LEU A 430 -27.78 42.35 36.48
C LEU A 430 -27.14 43.74 36.53
N VAL A 431 -27.51 44.60 35.58
CA VAL A 431 -27.01 45.97 35.48
C VAL A 431 -28.18 46.95 35.40
N HIS A 432 -28.26 47.87 36.36
CA HIS A 432 -29.30 48.89 36.43
C HIS A 432 -28.86 50.19 35.74
N GLY A 433 -29.47 50.50 34.60
CA GLY A 433 -29.30 51.79 33.92
C GLY A 433 -30.15 52.89 34.56
N LYS A 434 -29.51 53.81 35.30
CA LYS A 434 -30.11 55.00 35.93
C LYS A 434 -29.71 56.27 35.18
N TYR A 435 -30.15 56.39 33.93
CA TYR A 435 -29.92 57.56 33.09
C TYR A 435 -31.21 58.10 32.47
#